data_AF-A0A350YVR2-F1
#
_entry.id   AF-A0A350YVR2-F1
#
_cell.length_a   1.000
_cell.length_b   1.000
_cell.length_c   1.000
_cell.angle_alpha   90.00
_cell.angle_beta   90.00
_cell.angle_gamma   90.00
#
_symmetry.space_group_name_H-M   'P 1'
#
loop_
_entity.id
_entity.type
_entity.pdbx_description
1 polymer ?
#
loop_
_entity_poly.entity_id
_entity_poly.type
_entity_poly.pdbx_seq_one_letter_code
_entity_poly.pdbx_strand_id
1 'polypeptide(L)'
;MKNSILFSGRHGSGKTTRIKMLLSCLNPSRVVEMTFKKFQLSKKSELASQFDFIAIDEVVSDSDIEYLSMAAVSHGFFFVIGTQKTVKELEGNEEIDLSLFHVVELGSF
;
A
#
# COMPACT_ATOMS: atom_id res chain seq x y z
N MET A 1 8.57 -5.23 12.71
CA MET A 1 8.42 -3.75 12.73
C MET A 1 7.44 -3.41 11.63
N LYS A 2 6.46 -2.53 11.87
CA LYS A 2 5.48 -2.13 10.85
C LYS A 2 6.14 -1.18 9.87
N ASN A 3 6.14 -1.51 8.58
CA ASN A 3 6.90 -0.78 7.56
C ASN A 3 6.01 -0.23 6.42
N SER A 4 4.70 -0.48 6.44
CA SER A 4 3.79 -0.04 5.38
C SER A 4 2.47 0.49 5.95
N ILE A 5 1.72 1.27 5.18
CA ILE A 5 0.40 1.79 5.54
C ILE A 5 -0.64 1.21 4.57
N LEU A 6 -1.74 0.69 5.12
CA LEU A 6 -2.87 0.17 4.36
C LEU A 6 -4.12 0.98 4.69
N PHE A 7 -4.60 1.77 3.72
CA PHE A 7 -5.88 2.44 3.79
C PHE A 7 -6.98 1.50 3.31
N SER A 8 -7.84 1.09 4.24
CA SER A 8 -8.98 0.19 4.03
C SER A 8 -10.28 0.99 3.99
N GLY A 9 -11.20 0.65 3.09
CA GLY A 9 -12.53 1.25 3.04
C GLY A 9 -13.16 1.22 1.66
N ARG A 10 -14.49 1.30 1.59
CA ARG A 10 -15.24 1.16 0.34
C ARG A 10 -14.96 2.26 -0.68
N HIS A 11 -15.46 2.09 -1.90
CA HIS A 11 -15.40 3.13 -2.93
C HIS A 11 -15.92 4.47 -2.39
N GLY A 12 -15.23 5.57 -2.71
CA GLY A 12 -15.58 6.91 -2.23
C GLY A 12 -15.12 7.26 -0.81
N SER A 13 -14.45 6.37 -0.06
CA SER A 13 -13.98 6.66 1.32
C SER A 13 -12.79 7.62 1.42
N GLY A 14 -12.38 8.26 0.33
CA GLY A 14 -11.28 9.24 0.33
C GLY A 14 -9.86 8.66 0.45
N LYS A 15 -9.66 7.35 0.23
CA LYS A 15 -8.32 6.68 0.27
C LYS A 15 -7.27 7.43 -0.54
N THR A 16 -7.53 7.66 -1.82
CA THR A 16 -6.63 8.39 -2.73
C THR A 16 -6.27 9.78 -2.19
N THR A 17 -7.24 10.48 -1.59
CA THR A 17 -6.99 11.80 -0.99
C THR A 17 -6.04 11.68 0.21
N ARG A 18 -6.26 10.70 1.09
CA ARG A 18 -5.38 10.46 2.25
C ARG A 18 -3.98 10.03 1.84
N ILE A 19 -3.87 9.16 0.83
CA ILE A 19 -2.59 8.76 0.25
C ILE A 19 -1.85 10.00 -0.27
N LYS A 20 -2.48 10.81 -1.12
CA LYS A 20 -1.86 12.03 -1.66
C LYS A 20 -1.46 13.04 -0.58
N MET A 21 -2.31 13.23 0.44
CA MET A 21 -1.96 14.08 1.58
C MET A 21 -0.72 13.54 2.32
N LEU A 22 -0.65 12.25 2.57
CA LEU A 22 0.50 11.63 3.21
C LEU A 22 1.77 11.81 2.37
N LEU A 23 1.70 11.52 1.07
CA LEU A 23 2.84 11.65 0.16
C LEU A 23 3.31 13.10 0.03
N SER A 24 2.40 14.08 0.11
CA SER A 24 2.76 15.50 0.07
C SER A 24 3.60 15.96 1.27
N CYS A 25 3.57 15.21 2.38
CA CYS A 25 4.39 15.45 3.57
C CYS A 25 5.77 14.78 3.49
N LEU A 26 6.00 13.90 2.51
CA LEU A 26 7.24 13.17 2.31
C LEU A 26 8.14 13.87 1.29
N ASN A 27 9.42 13.50 1.24
CA ASN A 27 10.33 14.02 0.22
C ASN A 27 9.89 13.51 -1.17
N PRO A 28 9.41 14.39 -2.06
CA PRO A 28 8.81 13.97 -3.34
C PRO A 28 9.82 13.28 -4.26
N SER A 29 11.12 13.56 -4.13
CA SER A 29 12.17 12.91 -4.94
C SER A 29 12.40 11.44 -4.57
N ARG A 30 11.87 10.98 -3.44
CA ARG A 30 11.98 9.60 -2.94
C ARG A 30 10.65 8.85 -2.96
N VAL A 31 9.61 9.47 -3.52
CA VAL A 31 8.25 8.93 -3.59
C VAL A 31 7.90 8.63 -5.04
N VAL A 32 7.30 7.48 -5.29
CA VAL A 32 6.70 7.18 -6.59
C VAL A 32 5.25 6.70 -6.42
N GLU A 33 4.34 7.37 -7.12
CA GLU A 33 2.97 6.91 -7.29
C GLU A 33 2.90 5.98 -8.52
N MET A 34 2.36 4.78 -8.33
CA MET A 34 2.19 3.83 -9.43
C MET A 34 0.95 2.94 -9.27
N THR A 35 0.51 2.36 -10.37
CA THR A 35 -0.52 1.32 -10.33
C THR A 35 0.12 -0.03 -10.03
N PHE A 36 -0.62 -0.94 -9.39
CA PHE A 36 -0.12 -2.26 -9.05
C PHE A 36 0.42 -3.04 -10.27
N LYS A 37 -0.27 -2.98 -11.41
CA LYS A 37 0.20 -3.59 -12.67
C LYS A 37 1.57 -3.08 -13.12
N LYS A 38 1.84 -1.78 -12.95
CA LYS A 38 3.16 -1.20 -13.27
C LYS A 38 4.23 -1.68 -12.29
N PHE A 39 3.89 -1.80 -11.00
CA PHE A 39 4.80 -2.35 -9.99
C PHE A 39 5.23 -3.77 -10.34
N GLN A 40 4.29 -4.66 -10.69
CA GLN A 40 4.58 -6.04 -11.10
C GLN A 40 5.52 -6.15 -12.31
N LEU A 41 5.42 -5.22 -13.26
CA LEU A 41 6.24 -5.19 -14.48
C LEU A 41 7.62 -4.54 -14.27
N SER A 42 7.84 -3.85 -13.15
CA SER A 42 9.05 -3.05 -12.92
C SER A 42 10.20 -3.89 -12.36
N LYS A 43 11.45 -3.55 -12.73
CA LYS A 43 12.64 -4.21 -12.17
C LYS A 43 12.86 -3.74 -10.72
N LYS A 44 12.66 -4.66 -9.78
CA LYS A 44 12.71 -4.41 -8.33
C LYS A 44 13.96 -3.66 -7.84
N SER A 45 15.13 -3.98 -8.40
CA SER A 45 16.41 -3.34 -8.04
C SER A 45 16.51 -1.86 -8.44
N GLU A 46 15.81 -1.47 -9.51
CA GLU A 46 15.81 -0.10 -10.01
C GLU A 46 14.93 0.80 -9.15
N LEU A 47 13.77 0.29 -8.71
CA LEU A 47 12.89 1.01 -7.78
C LEU A 47 13.56 1.21 -6.41
N ALA A 48 14.26 0.20 -5.88
CA ALA A 48 14.90 0.24 -4.56
C ALA A 48 16.05 1.24 -4.45
N SER A 49 16.70 1.55 -5.57
CA SER A 49 17.80 2.54 -5.60
C SER A 49 17.32 3.97 -5.75
N GLN A 50 16.09 4.18 -6.24
CA GLN A 50 15.56 5.50 -6.59
C GLN A 50 14.49 6.00 -5.62
N PHE A 51 13.69 5.09 -5.04
CA PHE A 51 12.53 5.45 -4.24
C PHE A 51 12.52 4.73 -2.90
N ASP A 52 12.21 5.47 -1.85
CA ASP A 52 12.06 4.95 -0.50
C ASP A 52 10.58 4.60 -0.22
N PHE A 53 9.65 5.28 -0.91
CA PHE A 53 8.21 5.12 -0.77
C PHE A 53 7.54 4.78 -2.10
N ILE A 54 6.72 3.73 -2.10
CA ILE A 54 5.90 3.33 -3.25
C ILE A 54 4.43 3.41 -2.85
N ALA A 55 3.69 4.30 -3.52
CA ALA A 55 2.26 4.42 -3.31
C ALA A 55 1.49 3.67 -4.41
N ILE A 56 0.58 2.82 -3.97
CA ILE A 56 -0.34 2.06 -4.82
C ILE A 56 -1.75 2.46 -4.41
N ASP A 57 -2.38 3.27 -5.27
CA ASP A 57 -3.65 3.92 -4.96
C ASP A 57 -4.77 2.93 -4.63
N GLU A 58 -4.85 1.82 -5.37
CA GLU A 58 -5.81 0.77 -5.10
C GLU A 58 -5.32 -0.62 -5.54
N VAL A 59 -5.52 -1.61 -4.67
CA VAL A 59 -5.44 -3.05 -4.97
C VAL A 59 -6.79 -3.73 -4.76
N VAL A 60 -7.10 -4.68 -5.64
CA VAL A 60 -8.42 -5.33 -5.69
C VAL A 60 -8.35 -6.76 -5.14
N SER A 61 -7.24 -7.47 -5.35
CA SER A 61 -7.08 -8.87 -4.93
C SER A 61 -6.35 -8.99 -3.59
N ASP A 62 -6.69 -10.00 -2.81
CA ASP A 62 -5.96 -10.37 -1.60
C ASP A 62 -4.54 -10.82 -1.90
N SER A 63 -4.38 -11.59 -2.98
CA SER A 63 -3.06 -12.01 -3.47
C SER A 63 -2.14 -10.84 -3.78
N ASP A 64 -2.71 -9.68 -4.15
CA ASP A 64 -1.93 -8.47 -4.42
C ASP A 64 -1.46 -7.84 -3.11
N ILE A 65 -2.30 -7.82 -2.08
CA ILE A 65 -1.95 -7.34 -0.74
C ILE A 65 -0.88 -8.24 -0.14
N GLU A 66 -1.04 -9.56 -0.23
CA GLU A 66 -0.05 -10.56 0.21
C GLU A 66 1.30 -10.34 -0.50
N TYR A 67 1.29 -10.22 -1.83
CA TYR A 67 2.50 -9.97 -2.61
C TYR A 67 3.22 -8.69 -2.16
N LEU A 68 2.47 -7.61 -1.91
CA LEU A 68 3.04 -6.34 -1.42
C LEU A 68 3.59 -6.46 0.00
N SER A 69 2.93 -7.27 0.85
CA SER A 69 3.40 -7.60 2.19
C SER A 69 4.78 -8.26 2.15
N MET A 70 4.94 -9.27 1.30
CA MET A 70 6.22 -9.96 1.09
C MET A 70 7.28 -9.04 0.49
N ALA A 71 6.89 -8.19 -0.47
CA ALA A 71 7.77 -7.24 -1.11
C ALA A 71 8.30 -6.18 -0.12
N ALA A 72 7.48 -5.73 0.83
CA ALA A 72 7.87 -4.76 1.86
C ALA A 72 9.00 -5.31 2.73
N VAL A 73 8.84 -6.56 3.18
CA VAL A 73 9.82 -7.24 4.03
C VAL A 73 11.12 -7.52 3.28
N SER A 74 11.01 -8.00 2.03
CA SER A 74 12.17 -8.47 1.27
C SER A 74 13.06 -7.35 0.73
N HIS A 75 12.51 -6.15 0.55
CA HIS A 75 13.17 -5.09 -0.21
C HIS A 75 13.29 -3.76 0.53
N GLY A 76 12.72 -3.63 1.73
CA GLY A 76 12.86 -2.42 2.54
C GLY A 76 12.09 -1.21 2.01
N PHE A 77 11.10 -1.43 1.14
CA PHE A 77 10.20 -0.38 0.67
C PHE A 77 9.16 -0.06 1.73
N PHE A 78 8.82 1.23 1.84
CA PHE A 78 7.61 1.66 2.52
C PHE A 78 6.46 1.73 1.51
N PHE A 79 5.46 0.86 1.67
CA PHE A 79 4.27 0.92 0.83
C PHE A 79 3.18 1.76 1.46
N VAL A 80 2.49 2.54 0.63
CA VAL A 80 1.22 3.17 0.97
C VAL A 80 0.17 2.61 0.02
N ILE A 81 -0.75 1.80 0.55
CA ILE A 81 -1.68 0.99 -0.26
C ILE A 81 -3.11 1.40 0.05
N GLY A 82 -3.95 1.55 -0.98
CA GLY A 82 -5.41 1.57 -0.81
C GLY A 82 -6.06 0.24 -1.15
N THR A 83 -7.11 -0.17 -0.45
CA THR A 83 -7.95 -1.33 -0.81
C THR A 83 -9.42 -1.01 -0.58
N GLN A 84 -10.31 -1.66 -1.34
CA GLN A 84 -11.76 -1.55 -1.13
C GLN A 84 -12.28 -2.44 0.01
N LYS A 85 -11.46 -3.35 0.51
CA LYS A 85 -11.80 -4.21 1.64
C LYS A 85 -11.86 -3.41 2.92
N THR A 86 -12.74 -3.83 3.82
CA THR A 86 -12.79 -3.42 5.22
C THR A 86 -11.77 -4.18 6.05
N VAL A 87 -11.46 -3.70 7.26
CA VAL A 87 -10.48 -4.38 8.12
C VAL A 87 -10.97 -5.78 8.48
N LYS A 88 -12.26 -5.94 8.76
CA LYS A 88 -12.87 -7.25 9.04
C LYS A 88 -12.73 -8.25 7.89
N GLU A 89 -12.86 -7.79 6.64
CA GLU A 89 -12.69 -8.66 5.47
C GLU A 89 -11.23 -9.09 5.28
N LEU A 90 -10.28 -8.23 5.66
CA LEU A 90 -8.86 -8.54 5.62
C LEU A 90 -8.45 -9.48 6.77
N GLU A 91 -8.96 -9.25 7.98
CA GLU A 91 -8.73 -10.13 9.15
C GLU A 91 -9.30 -11.54 8.96
N GLY A 92 -10.34 -11.68 8.12
CA GLY A 92 -10.89 -12.98 7.73
C GLY A 92 -10.02 -13.78 6.76
N ASN A 93 -8.92 -13.20 6.26
CA ASN A 93 -7.99 -13.87 5.35
C ASN A 93 -6.64 -14.14 6.05
N GLU A 94 -6.40 -15.41 6.38
CA GLU A 94 -5.19 -15.86 7.09
C GLU A 94 -3.89 -15.70 6.28
N GLU A 95 -3.97 -15.50 4.96
CA GLU A 95 -2.81 -15.29 4.08
C GLU A 95 -2.29 -13.84 4.18
N ILE A 96 -3.12 -12.89 4.64
CA ILE A 96 -2.73 -11.48 4.76
C ILE A 96 -2.16 -11.23 6.17
N ASP A 97 -0.84 -11.07 6.24
CA ASP A 97 -0.19 -10.62 7.48
C ASP A 97 -0.37 -9.11 7.72
N LEU A 98 -1.48 -8.74 8.34
CA LEU A 98 -1.78 -7.35 8.73
C LEU A 98 -0.80 -6.77 9.76
N SER A 99 0.02 -7.60 10.43
CA SER A 99 1.01 -7.12 11.40
C SER A 99 2.13 -6.30 10.75
N LEU A 100 2.29 -6.41 9.43
CA LEU A 100 3.25 -5.66 8.62
C LEU A 100 2.77 -4.22 8.31
N PHE A 101 1.48 -3.94 8.52
CA PHE A 101 0.86 -2.67 8.18
C PHE A 101 0.41 -1.85 9.40
N HIS A 102 0.51 -0.53 9.24
CA HIS A 102 -0.37 0.42 9.90
C HIS A 102 -1.67 0.47 9.11
N VAL A 103 -2.69 -0.23 9.61
CA VAL A 103 -4.01 -0.27 8.97
C VAL A 103 -4.82 0.93 9.41
N VAL A 104 -5.36 1.67 8.44
CA VAL A 104 -6.24 2.83 8.65
C VAL A 104 -7.57 2.54 7.97
N GLU A 105 -8.61 2.30 8.76
CA GLU A 105 -9.97 2.12 8.23
C GLU A 105 -10.65 3.47 8.03
N LEU A 106 -11.10 3.73 6.81
CA LEU A 106 -11.85 4.92 6.44
C LEU A 106 -13.33 4.56 6.31
N GLY A 107 -14.17 5.28 7.08
CA GLY A 107 -15.63 5.17 7.00
C GLY A 107 -16.20 5.72 5.69
N SER A 108 -17.50 5.54 5.51
CA SER A 108 -18.27 6.22 4.46
C SER A 108 -18.38 7.71 4.82
N PHE A 109 -18.06 8.60 3.86
CA PHE A 109 -18.30 10.04 3.98
C PHE A 109 -19.71 10.40 3.52
#